data_AF-A0A2T6VVH4-F1
#
_entry.id   AF-A0A2T6VVH4-F1
#
_cell.length_a   1.000
_cell.length_b   1.000
_cell.length_c   1.000
_cell.angle_alpha   90.00
_cell.angle_beta   90.00
_cell.angle_gamma   90.00
#
_symmetry.space_group_name_H-M   'P 1'
#
loop_
_entity.id
_entity.type
_entity.pdbx_description
1 polymer ?
#
loop_
_entity_poly.entity_id
_entity_poly.type
_entity_poly.pdbx_seq_one_letter_code
_entity_poly.pdbx_strand_id
1 'polypeptide(L)'
;DLYALSAIKFEPISMERYTLWRYKDLLLENPKLGVVLNASNEVAMEKFLNQEIAFGGFIQIISQALELYAKKSFKLSSLDEVLALDKEVRERFGSVARV
;
A
#
# COMPACT_ATOMS: atom_id res chain seq x y z
N ASP A 1 2.02 -34.73 6.52
CA ASP A 1 1.19 -35.86 6.09
C ASP A 1 -0.08 -35.29 5.47
N LEU A 2 -0.38 -35.64 4.20
CA LEU A 2 -1.63 -35.20 3.56
C LEU A 2 -2.86 -35.77 4.27
N TYR A 3 -2.73 -36.91 4.97
CA TYR A 3 -3.81 -37.53 5.75
C TYR A 3 -4.22 -36.70 6.98
N ALA A 4 -3.34 -35.82 7.48
CA ALA A 4 -3.60 -34.97 8.64
C ALA A 4 -4.10 -33.56 8.26
N LEU A 5 -4.17 -33.22 6.98
CA LEU A 5 -4.61 -31.91 6.54
C LEU A 5 -6.13 -31.77 6.68
N SER A 6 -6.55 -30.64 7.24
CA SER A 6 -7.94 -30.20 7.15
C SER A 6 -8.33 -29.90 5.69
N ALA A 7 -9.63 -29.90 5.40
CA ALA A 7 -10.13 -29.64 4.06
C ALA A 7 -9.64 -28.27 3.52
N ILE A 8 -9.03 -28.30 2.33
CA ILE A 8 -8.61 -27.10 1.60
C ILE A 8 -9.86 -26.44 1.01
N LYS A 9 -10.07 -25.14 1.31
CA LYS A 9 -11.20 -24.36 0.82
C LYS A 9 -10.71 -23.19 -0.02
N PHE A 10 -11.50 -22.85 -1.03
CA PHE A 10 -11.26 -21.72 -1.93
C PHE A 10 -12.47 -20.78 -1.87
N GLU A 11 -12.20 -19.49 -1.78
CA GLU A 11 -13.22 -18.44 -1.74
C GLU A 11 -12.74 -17.23 -2.56
N PRO A 12 -13.66 -16.48 -3.18
CA PRO A 12 -13.31 -15.22 -3.85
C PRO A 12 -12.88 -14.15 -2.84
N ILE A 13 -12.03 -13.23 -3.27
CA ILE A 13 -11.62 -12.09 -2.44
C ILE A 13 -12.78 -11.10 -2.33
N SER A 14 -13.24 -10.84 -1.11
CA SER A 14 -14.23 -9.79 -0.83
C SER A 14 -13.57 -8.41 -0.83
N MET A 15 -13.98 -7.56 -1.77
CA MET A 15 -13.53 -6.16 -1.89
C MET A 15 -14.12 -5.26 -0.81
N GLU A 16 -15.20 -5.68 -0.17
CA GLU A 16 -15.73 -5.00 1.01
C GLU A 16 -14.81 -5.23 2.21
N ARG A 17 -14.38 -6.48 2.44
CA ARG A 17 -13.48 -6.84 3.54
C ARG A 17 -12.03 -6.41 3.29
N TYR A 18 -11.55 -6.54 2.06
CA TYR A 18 -10.18 -6.25 1.65
C TYR A 18 -10.16 -5.11 0.64
N THR A 19 -10.58 -3.92 1.06
CA THR A 19 -10.82 -2.76 0.20
C THR A 19 -9.63 -2.39 -0.71
N LEU A 20 -8.40 -2.56 -0.22
CA LEU A 20 -7.19 -2.27 -1.01
C LEU A 20 -6.98 -3.22 -2.20
N TRP A 21 -7.66 -4.37 -2.25
CA TRP A 21 -7.62 -5.29 -3.39
C TRP A 21 -8.10 -4.63 -4.70
N ARG A 22 -8.85 -3.53 -4.61
CA ARG A 22 -9.30 -2.74 -5.77
C ARG A 22 -8.19 -2.16 -6.62
N TYR A 23 -6.98 -2.04 -6.08
CA TYR A 23 -5.83 -1.50 -6.80
C TYR A 23 -5.01 -2.56 -7.55
N LYS A 24 -5.41 -3.85 -7.54
CA LYS A 24 -4.63 -4.93 -8.15
C LYS A 24 -4.30 -4.65 -9.63
N ASP A 25 -5.30 -4.22 -10.41
CA ASP A 25 -5.13 -4.03 -11.86
C ASP A 25 -4.30 -2.77 -12.14
N LEU A 26 -4.55 -1.69 -11.39
CA LEU A 26 -3.71 -0.49 -11.43
C LEU A 26 -2.23 -0.79 -11.17
N LEU A 27 -1.93 -1.63 -10.17
CA LEU A 27 -0.57 -2.02 -9.82
C LEU A 27 0.08 -2.92 -10.87
N LEU A 28 -0.68 -3.83 -11.48
CA LEU A 28 -0.19 -4.69 -12.57
C LEU A 28 0.10 -3.88 -13.84
N GLU A 29 -0.75 -2.91 -14.16
CA GLU A 29 -0.56 -1.98 -15.29
C GLU A 29 0.55 -0.96 -15.03
N ASN A 30 0.80 -0.62 -13.76
CA ASN A 30 1.80 0.37 -13.35
C ASN A 30 2.71 -0.16 -12.23
N PRO A 31 3.61 -1.13 -12.51
CA PRO A 31 4.44 -1.77 -11.48
C PRO A 31 5.29 -0.80 -10.64
N LYS A 32 5.64 0.36 -11.19
CA LYS A 32 6.34 1.46 -10.49
C LYS A 32 5.59 1.98 -9.26
N LEU A 33 4.26 1.84 -9.21
CA LEU A 33 3.45 2.16 -8.04
C LEU A 33 3.68 1.19 -6.88
N GLY A 34 4.35 0.05 -7.10
CA GLY A 34 4.77 -0.85 -6.04
C GLY A 34 5.65 -0.17 -4.97
N VAL A 35 6.49 0.79 -5.39
CA VAL A 35 7.29 1.62 -4.45
C VAL A 35 6.36 2.46 -3.57
N VAL A 36 5.35 3.09 -4.18
CA VAL A 36 4.36 3.92 -3.48
C VAL A 36 3.52 3.09 -2.52
N LEU A 37 3.07 1.91 -2.96
CA LEU A 37 2.33 0.95 -2.12
C LEU A 37 3.16 0.57 -0.89
N ASN A 38 4.40 0.14 -1.09
CA ASN A 38 5.25 -0.34 0.00
C ASN A 38 5.54 0.79 1.01
N ALA A 39 5.98 1.95 0.51
CA ALA A 39 6.31 3.11 1.34
C ALA A 39 5.09 3.60 2.14
N SER A 40 3.93 3.74 1.50
CA SER A 40 2.70 4.18 2.18
C SER A 40 2.17 3.14 3.19
N ASN A 41 2.33 1.84 2.91
CA ASN A 41 1.97 0.78 3.84
C ASN A 41 2.86 0.78 5.09
N GLU A 42 4.17 0.96 4.95
CA GLU A 42 5.09 1.05 6.10
C GLU A 42 4.81 2.29 6.95
N VAL A 43 4.50 3.43 6.33
CA VAL A 43 4.05 4.63 7.05
C VAL A 43 2.75 4.37 7.81
N ALA A 44 1.75 3.77 7.17
CA ALA A 44 0.49 3.46 7.83
C ALA A 44 0.70 2.46 8.99
N MET A 45 1.58 1.48 8.81
CA MET A 45 1.96 0.52 9.85
C MET A 45 2.60 1.21 11.05
N GLU A 46 3.58 2.10 10.83
CA GLU A 46 4.22 2.86 11.90
C GLU A 46 3.18 3.69 12.68
N LYS A 47 2.32 4.41 11.96
CA LYS A 47 1.22 5.18 12.57
C LYS A 47 0.26 4.31 13.37
N PHE A 48 -0.07 3.12 12.87
CA PHE A 48 -0.93 2.18 13.57
C PHE A 48 -0.28 1.66 14.85
N LEU A 49 1.00 1.28 14.80
CA LEU A 49 1.77 0.83 15.96
C LEU A 49 1.92 1.94 17.01
N ASN A 50 2.04 3.20 16.59
CA ASN A 50 2.05 4.38 17.45
C ASN A 50 0.66 4.83 17.91
N GLN A 51 -0.41 4.10 17.55
CA GLN A 51 -1.80 4.42 17.88
C GLN A 51 -2.29 5.78 17.33
N GLU A 52 -1.65 6.29 16.27
CA GLU A 52 -2.04 7.52 15.57
C GLU A 52 -3.24 7.28 14.63
N ILE A 53 -3.42 6.04 14.16
CA ILE A 53 -4.55 5.63 13.32
C ILE A 53 -5.16 4.32 13.83
N ALA A 54 -6.46 4.16 13.60
CA ALA A 54 -7.12 2.84 13.71
C ALA A 54 -6.81 1.98 12.47
N PHE A 55 -7.16 0.69 12.51
CA PHE A 55 -6.94 -0.25 11.40
C PHE A 55 -7.53 0.23 10.06
N GLY A 56 -8.67 0.94 10.08
CA GLY A 56 -9.26 1.54 8.88
C GLY A 56 -8.40 2.64 8.22
N GLY A 57 -7.45 3.24 8.96
CA GLY A 57 -6.56 4.28 8.45
C GLY A 57 -5.59 3.78 7.38
N PHE A 58 -5.26 2.48 7.35
CA PHE A 58 -4.47 1.89 6.27
C PHE A 58 -5.13 2.11 4.90
N ILE A 59 -6.45 1.89 4.85
CA ILE A 59 -7.23 2.07 3.62
C ILE A 59 -7.11 3.52 3.16
N GLN A 60 -7.25 4.48 4.06
CA GLN A 60 -7.18 5.90 3.73
C GLN A 60 -5.80 6.32 3.21
N ILE A 61 -4.73 6.01 3.93
CA ILE A 61 -3.37 6.43 3.58
C ILE A 61 -2.91 5.80 2.26
N ILE A 62 -3.07 4.47 2.14
CA ILE A 62 -2.59 3.73 0.96
C ILE A 62 -3.41 4.13 -0.28
N SER A 63 -4.73 4.29 -0.16
CA SER A 63 -5.57 4.77 -1.25
C SER A 63 -5.17 6.16 -1.74
N GLN A 64 -4.99 7.11 -0.82
CA GLN A 64 -4.57 8.47 -1.16
C GLN A 64 -3.20 8.48 -1.85
N ALA A 65 -2.26 7.68 -1.37
CA ALA A 65 -0.95 7.56 -2.00
C ALA A 65 -1.06 7.00 -3.43
N LEU A 66 -1.73 5.85 -3.61
CA LEU A 66 -1.86 5.24 -4.93
C LEU A 66 -2.60 6.15 -5.92
N GLU A 67 -3.69 6.78 -5.51
CA GLU A 67 -4.47 7.68 -6.37
C GLU A 67 -3.71 8.95 -6.75
N LEU A 68 -2.88 9.48 -5.84
CA LEU A 68 -2.04 10.65 -6.10
C LEU A 68 -0.94 10.32 -7.12
N TYR A 69 -0.20 9.22 -6.90
CA TYR A 69 0.92 8.87 -7.76
C TYR A 69 0.51 8.20 -9.07
N ALA A 70 -0.66 7.57 -9.15
CA ALA A 70 -1.20 7.06 -10.41
C ALA A 70 -1.41 8.18 -11.46
N LYS A 71 -1.67 9.42 -11.00
CA LYS A 71 -1.81 10.59 -11.87
C LYS A 71 -0.47 11.19 -12.30
N LYS A 72 0.64 10.79 -11.67
CA LYS A 72 1.97 11.31 -11.98
C LYS A 72 2.64 10.46 -13.06
N SER A 73 3.22 11.14 -14.04
CA SER A 73 4.15 10.48 -14.97
C SER A 73 5.56 10.54 -14.39
N PHE A 74 6.08 9.39 -13.99
CA PHE A 74 7.48 9.21 -13.61
C PHE A 74 8.01 7.89 -14.18
N LYS A 75 9.32 7.83 -14.41
CA LYS A 75 10.07 6.63 -14.77
C LYS A 75 10.98 6.27 -13.60
N LEU A 76 11.25 4.98 -13.43
CA LEU A 76 12.21 4.45 -12.47
C LEU A 76 13.19 3.59 -13.26
N SER A 77 14.34 4.15 -13.56
CA SER A 77 15.42 3.60 -14.38
C SER A 77 16.67 3.28 -13.58
N SER A 78 16.70 3.67 -12.30
CA SER A 78 17.80 3.41 -11.38
C SER A 78 17.29 3.14 -9.96
N LEU A 79 18.16 2.54 -9.14
CA LEU A 79 17.90 2.36 -7.71
C LEU A 79 17.74 3.71 -7.00
N ASP A 80 18.53 4.71 -7.36
CA ASP A 80 18.46 6.04 -6.74
C ASP A 80 17.09 6.71 -6.95
N GLU A 81 16.49 6.53 -8.14
CA GLU A 81 15.14 7.02 -8.42
C GLU A 81 14.08 6.26 -7.59
N VAL A 82 14.27 4.96 -7.38
CA VAL A 82 13.40 4.16 -6.49
C VAL A 82 13.49 4.66 -5.06
N LEU A 83 14.70 4.87 -4.55
CA LEU A 83 14.95 5.35 -3.19
C LEU A 83 14.44 6.79 -3.00
N ALA A 84 14.59 7.65 -4.01
CA ALA A 84 14.07 9.01 -3.97
C ALA A 84 12.54 9.03 -3.92
N LEU A 85 11.87 8.18 -4.70
CA LEU A 85 10.41 8.05 -4.67
C LEU A 85 9.90 7.48 -3.34
N ASP A 86 10.54 6.42 -2.82
CA ASP A 86 10.22 5.86 -1.49
C ASP A 86 10.32 6.96 -0.41
N LYS A 87 11.43 7.69 -0.39
CA LYS A 87 11.63 8.81 0.54
C LYS A 87 10.57 9.90 0.40
N GLU A 88 10.24 10.32 -0.82
CA GLU A 88 9.21 11.34 -1.07
C GLU A 88 7.84 10.89 -0.51
N VAL A 89 7.46 9.63 -0.75
CA VAL A 89 6.20 9.06 -0.25
C VAL A 89 6.19 9.04 1.27
N ARG A 90 7.29 8.61 1.91
CA ARG A 90 7.41 8.59 3.38
C ARG A 90 7.32 9.97 3.98
N GLU A 91 8.02 10.95 3.43
CA GLU A 91 7.97 12.33 3.94
C GLU A 91 6.56 12.92 3.82
N ARG A 92 5.89 12.68 2.69
CA ARG A 92 4.54 13.20 2.42
C ARG A 92 3.46 12.61 3.33
N PHE A 93 3.51 11.30 3.59
CA PHE A 93 2.46 10.60 4.35
C PHE A 93 2.85 10.33 5.81
N GLY A 94 4.13 10.46 6.15
CA GLY A 94 4.67 10.24 7.49
C GLY A 94 4.43 11.41 8.44
N SER A 95 4.35 12.65 7.93
CA SER A 95 4.06 13.82 8.76
C SER A 95 2.71 13.68 9.46
N VAL A 96 2.69 13.83 10.79
CA VAL A 96 1.46 13.90 11.57
C VAL A 96 0.69 15.14 11.10
N ALA A 97 -0.58 14.98 10.70
CA ALA A 97 -1.46 16.10 10.46
C ALA A 97 -1.46 16.99 11.71
N ARG A 98 -0.96 18.22 11.61
CA ARG A 98 -1.12 19.19 12.68
C ARG A 98 -2.61 19.43 12.85
N VAL A 99 -3.14 18.98 13.97
CA VAL A 99 -4.50 19.26 14.44
C VAL A 99 -4.68 20.77 14.55
#